data_AF-A0A6C1QSN6-F1
#
_entry.id   AF-A0A6C1QSN6-F1
#
_cell.length_a   1.000
_cell.length_b   1.000
_cell.length_c   1.000
_cell.angle_alpha   90.00
_cell.angle_beta   90.00
_cell.angle_gamma   90.00
#
_symmetry.space_group_name_H-M   'P 1'
#
loop_
_entity.id
_entity.type
_entity.pdbx_description
1 polymer ?
#
loop_
_entity_poly.entity_id
_entity_poly.type
_entity_poly.pdbx_seq_one_letter_code
_entity_poly.pdbx_strand_id
1 'polypeptide(L)' 'MKLTAKTRGTFVGVLLLALFIGTLSWEIIERIVASLGLTLDVSVGPVGFDAFVIAVWVRINPGTVIAVYPGIRVFQSI' A
#
# COMPACT_ATOMS: atom_id res chain seq x y z
N MET A 1 15.31 7.70 8.19
CA MET A 1 15.50 8.93 8.97
C MET A 1 14.77 8.78 10.27
N LYS A 2 15.27 9.35 11.38
CA LYS A 2 14.57 9.25 12.65
C LYS A 2 13.17 9.87 12.53
N LEU A 3 12.15 9.14 12.98
CA LEU A 3 10.76 9.59 12.97
C LEU A 3 10.62 10.72 14.01
N THR A 4 10.56 11.96 13.54
CA THR A 4 10.44 13.18 14.35
C THR A 4 9.27 14.01 13.83
N ALA A 5 8.82 15.01 14.60
CA ALA A 5 7.72 15.89 14.17
C ALA A 5 7.97 16.54 12.79
N LYS A 6 9.24 16.80 12.44
CA LYS A 6 9.64 17.39 11.15
C LYS A 6 9.63 16.39 9.99
N THR A 7 9.91 15.11 10.25
CA THR A 7 9.98 14.06 9.21
C THR A 7 8.68 13.28 9.05
N ARG A 8 7.68 13.53 9.91
CA ARG A 8 6.37 12.90 9.88
C ARG A 8 5.63 13.12 8.55
N GLY A 9 5.74 14.32 7.96
CA GLY A 9 5.14 14.60 6.64
C GLY A 9 5.76 13.75 5.53
N THR A 10 7.10 13.65 5.50
CA THR A 10 7.82 12.80 4.55
C THR A 10 7.50 11.33 4.73
N PHE A 11 7.38 10.86 5.98
CA PHE A 11 7.00 9.48 6.29
C PHE A 11 5.61 9.13 5.74
N VAL A 12 4.61 10.00 5.96
CA VAL A 12 3.26 9.82 5.41
C VAL A 12 3.28 9.84 3.88
N GLY A 13 4.04 10.75 3.26
CA GLY A 13 4.19 10.79 1.81
C GLY A 13 4.80 9.51 1.23
N VAL A 14 5.87 9.01 1.85
CA VAL A 14 6.52 7.74 1.44
C VAL A 14 5.57 6.56 1.61
N LEU A 15 4.81 6.50 2.71
CA LEU A 15 3.81 5.45 2.93
C LEU A 15 2.71 5.48 1.86
N LEU A 16 2.17 6.67 1.56
CA LEU A 16 1.14 6.82 0.54
C LEU A 16 1.66 6.42 -0.85
N LEU A 17 2.87 6.86 -1.21
CA LEU A 17 3.50 6.48 -2.47
C LEU A 17 3.75 4.96 -2.54
N ALA A 18 4.28 4.37 -1.48
CA ALA A 18 4.49 2.93 -1.40
C ALA A 18 3.18 2.15 -1.55
N LEU A 19 2.10 2.62 -0.93
CA LEU A 19 0.77 2.02 -1.03
C LEU A 19 0.21 2.12 -2.46
N PHE A 20 0.35 3.27 -3.11
CA PHE A 20 -0.04 3.45 -4.53
C PHE A 20 0.78 2.58 -5.47
N ILE A 21 2.11 2.55 -5.31
CA ILE A 21 2.99 1.74 -6.17
C ILE A 21 2.72 0.25 -5.95
N GLY A 22 2.55 -0.18 -4.69
CA GLY A 22 2.28 -1.57 -4.33
C GLY A 22 0.94 -2.08 -4.86
N THR A 23 -0.13 -1.29 -4.71
CA THR A 23 -1.45 -1.63 -5.28
C THR A 23 -1.39 -1.76 -6.80
N LEU A 24 -0.83 -0.77 -7.49
CA LEU A 24 -0.73 -0.76 -8.96
C LEU A 24 0.14 -1.90 -9.48
N SER A 25 1.27 -2.17 -8.83
CA SER A 25 2.17 -3.26 -9.22
C SER A 25 1.51 -4.62 -9.06
N TRP A 26 0.70 -4.80 -8.02
CA TRP A 26 -0.04 -6.05 -7.81
C TRP A 26 -1.12 -6.27 -8.85
N GLU A 27 -1.88 -5.22 -9.19
CA GLU A 27 -2.88 -5.27 -10.27
C GLU A 27 -2.26 -5.69 -11.61
N ILE A 28 -1.06 -5.19 -11.92
CA ILE A 28 -0.32 -5.62 -13.12
C ILE A 28 -0.03 -7.11 -13.07
N ILE A 29 0.42 -7.64 -11.93
CA ILE A 29 0.68 -9.08 -11.74
C ILE A 29 -0.62 -9.88 -11.89
N GLU A 30 -1.70 -9.48 -11.24
CA GLU A 30 -3.01 -10.16 -11.35
C GLU A 30 -3.50 -10.19 -12.80
N ARG A 31 -3.34 -9.10 -13.56
CA ARG A 31 -3.68 -9.06 -15.00
C ARG A 31 -2.81 -9.99 -15.84
N ILE A 32 -1.51 -10.06 -15.57
CA ILE A 32 -0.59 -10.97 -16.27
C ILE A 32 -1.00 -12.42 -15.97
N VAL A 33 -1.27 -12.75 -14.70
CA VAL A 33 -1.65 -14.10 -14.31
C VAL A 33 -3.02 -14.49 -14.85
N ALA A 34 -3.97 -13.55 -14.87
CA ALA A 34 -5.28 -13.74 -15.51
C ALA A 34 -5.14 -14.00 -17.03
N SER A 35 -4.17 -13.37 -17.69
CA SER A 35 -3.88 -13.63 -19.12
C SER A 35 -3.34 -15.05 -19.38
N LEU A 36 -2.80 -15.70 -18.35
CA LEU A 36 -2.35 -17.10 -18.39
C LEU A 36 -3.49 -18.09 -18.04
N GLY A 37 -4.73 -17.60 -17.86
CA GLY A 37 -5.91 -18.42 -17.54
C GLY A 37 -6.07 -18.76 -16.06
N LEU A 38 -5.24 -18.18 -15.18
CA LEU A 38 -5.35 -18.36 -13.72
C LEU A 38 -5.99 -17.13 -13.09
N THR A 39 -7.14 -17.31 -12.43
CA THR A 39 -7.76 -16.25 -11.63
C THR A 39 -7.13 -16.22 -10.24
N LEU A 40 -6.30 -15.21 -9.98
CA LEU A 40 -5.68 -14.95 -8.68
C LEU A 40 -6.29 -13.66 -8.14
N ASP A 41 -7.15 -13.78 -7.13
CA ASP A 41 -7.64 -12.66 -6.31
C ASP A 41 -7.09 -12.85 -4.91
N VAL A 42 -5.95 -12.22 -4.64
CA VAL A 42 -5.33 -12.21 -3.31
C VAL A 42 -5.52 -10.82 -2.74
N SER A 43 -6.76 -10.36 -2.69
CA SER A 43 -7.10 -9.12 -2.04
C SER A 43 -7.90 -9.38 -0.77
N VAL A 44 -7.49 -8.72 0.32
CA VAL A 44 -8.24 -8.68 1.56
C VAL A 44 -9.04 -7.37 1.55
N GLY A 45 -10.31 -7.47 1.96
CA GLY A 45 -11.38 -6.49 1.75
C GLY A 45 -11.07 -5.02 2.10
N PRO A 46 -12.04 -4.12 1.87
CA PRO A 46 -11.81 -2.69 2.06
C PRO A 46 -11.50 -2.39 3.53
N VAL A 47 -10.25 -2.00 3.81
CA VAL A 47 -9.82 -1.49 5.11
C VAL A 47 -9.82 0.03 4.99
N GLY A 48 -10.68 0.69 5.75
CA GLY A 48 -10.95 2.12 5.54
C GLY A 48 -11.47 2.84 6.77
N PHE A 49 -11.38 4.17 6.71
CA PHE A 49 -11.91 5.09 7.69
C PHE A 49 -13.18 5.72 7.12
N ASP A 50 -14.30 5.50 7.79
CA ASP A 50 -15.59 6.11 7.48
C ASP A 50 -15.91 7.15 8.54
N ALA A 51 -16.02 8.41 8.12
CA ALA A 51 -16.42 9.51 8.98
C ALA A 51 -17.61 10.26 8.38
N PHE A 52 -18.73 9.56 8.12
CA PHE A 52 -20.10 10.05 7.83
C PHE A 52 -20.30 11.02 6.64
N VAL A 53 -19.32 11.88 6.35
CA VAL A 53 -19.21 12.87 5.26
C VAL A 53 -18.11 12.47 4.29
N ILE A 54 -17.05 11.81 4.76
CA ILE A 54 -15.92 11.34 3.94
C ILE A 54 -15.60 9.90 4.32
N ALA A 55 -15.50 9.04 3.31
CA ALA A 55 -15.07 7.66 3.49
C ALA A 55 -13.89 7.33 2.58
N VAL A 56 -12.82 6.81 3.18
CA VAL A 56 -11.58 6.44 2.50
C VAL A 56 -11.32 4.97 2.75
N TRP A 57 -11.23 4.20 1.68
CA TRP A 57 -11.05 2.75 1.74
C TRP A 57 -9.85 2.34 0.90
N VAL A 58 -9.05 1.42 1.42
CA VAL A 58 -7.95 0.79 0.70
C VAL A 58 -8.17 -0.72 0.74
N ARG A 59 -8.10 -1.35 -0.42
CA ARG A 59 -8.05 -2.81 -0.51
C ARG A 59 -6.62 -3.27 -0.27
N ILE A 60 -6.41 -4.14 0.71
CA ILE A 60 -5.06 -4.63 1.05
C ILE A 60 -4.75 -5.81 0.15
N ASN A 61 -3.63 -5.75 -0.57
CA ASN A 61 -3.14 -6.85 -1.39
C ASN A 61 -1.64 -7.13 -1.08
N PRO A 62 -1.08 -8.28 -1.48
CA PRO A 62 0.32 -8.61 -1.21
C PRO A 62 1.29 -7.53 -1.71
N GLY A 63 1.01 -6.88 -2.84
CA GLY A 63 1.85 -5.78 -3.32
C GLY A 63 1.86 -4.57 -2.39
N THR A 64 0.74 -4.22 -1.75
CA THR A 64 0.71 -3.17 -0.72
C THR A 64 1.58 -3.53 0.48
N VAL A 65 1.51 -4.77 0.95
CA VAL A 65 2.29 -5.21 2.10
C VAL A 65 3.79 -5.20 1.77
N ILE A 66 4.15 -5.73 0.60
CA ILE A 66 5.53 -5.76 0.10
C ILE A 66 6.09 -4.35 -0.09
N ALA A 67 5.29 -3.41 -0.58
CA ALA A 67 5.75 -2.05 -0.85
C ALA A 67 5.80 -1.17 0.42
N VAL A 68 4.85 -1.32 1.34
CA VAL A 68 4.77 -0.54 2.59
C VAL A 68 5.88 -0.93 3.57
N TYR A 69 6.22 -2.21 3.67
CA TYR A 69 7.26 -2.71 4.59
C TYR A 69 8.63 -2.03 4.45
N PRO A 70 9.25 -1.91 3.25
CA PRO A 70 10.51 -1.19 3.08
C PRO A 70 10.35 0.30 3.39
N GLY A 71 9.21 0.91 3.05
CA GLY A 71 8.89 2.30 3.42
C GLY A 71 8.94 2.54 4.93
N ILE A 72 8.45 1.59 5.73
CA ILE A 72 8.55 1.62 7.20
C ILE A 72 10.01 1.43 7.65
N ARG A 73 10.72 0.46 7.09
CA ARG A 73 12.11 0.13 7.45
C ARG A 73 13.07 1.29 7.21
N VAL A 74 12.87 2.11 6.17
CA VAL A 74 13.68 3.32 5.88
C VAL A 74 13.68 4.32 7.05
N PHE A 75 12.61 4.37 7.84
CA PHE A 75 12.48 5.28 8.99
C PHE A 75 12.77 4.62 10.34
N GLN A 76 12.91 3.29 10.39
CA GLN A 76 13.34 2.55 11.58
C GLN A 76 14.86 2.30 11.62
N SER A 77 15.51 2.19 10.46
CA SER A 77 16.93 1.84 10.34
C SER A 77 17.90 3.04 10.43
N ILE A 78 17.40 4.27 10.57
CA ILE A 78 18.20 5.51 10.58
C ILE A 78 17.72 6.41 11.71
#